data_AF-H2ZMZ9-F1
#
_entry.id   AF-H2ZMZ9-F1
#
_cell.length_a   1.000
_cell.length_b   1.000
_cell.length_c   1.000
_cell.angle_alpha   90.00
_cell.angle_beta   90.00
_cell.angle_gamma   90.00
#
_symmetry.space_group_name_H-M   'P 1'
#
loop_
_entity.id
_entity.type
_entity.pdbx_description
1 polymer ?
#
loop_
_entity_poly.entity_id
_entity_poly.type
_entity_poly.pdbx_seq_one_letter_code
_entity_poly.pdbx_strand_id
1 'polypeptide(L)'
;MARQDFSFHNLTVDTSICPTCDQPKPGVFHKVIETKNLRSAMGSYYSFFAKHKSSSEASHAAAEVVWSVPYYDVGGLGLVVTAAAPVVVNDKLVGVVGVDLTMHELIADVTYFSVAANMGYAFLLDIFGKVMMHPLLPSPAAVSDDPVITGVEAFERSPDVLNFINDVIQHECIGSEEYCVYTGIFNMDHILPSATRR
;
A
#
# COMPACT_ATOMS: atom_id res chain seq x y z
N MET A 1 28.36 11.47 -9.44
CA MET A 1 27.70 10.27 -10.00
C MET A 1 28.59 9.08 -9.71
N ALA A 2 28.08 8.07 -9.01
CA ALA A 2 28.77 6.79 -8.91
C ALA A 2 28.57 6.04 -10.23
N ARG A 3 29.66 5.69 -10.91
CA ARG A 3 29.64 4.81 -12.08
C ARG A 3 29.83 3.39 -11.56
N GLN A 4 28.95 2.46 -11.94
CA GLN A 4 29.18 1.04 -11.64
C GLN A 4 30.49 0.62 -12.30
N ASP A 5 31.45 0.20 -11.49
CA ASP A 5 32.74 -0.31 -11.92
C ASP A 5 32.78 -1.81 -11.65
N PHE A 6 32.63 -2.59 -12.73
CA PHE A 6 32.63 -4.04 -12.69
C PHE A 6 34.05 -4.65 -12.75
N SER A 7 35.09 -3.81 -12.85
CA SER A 7 36.48 -4.24 -12.97
C SER A 7 37.01 -4.95 -11.73
N PHE A 8 36.48 -4.64 -10.53
CA PHE A 8 36.94 -5.21 -9.26
C PHE A 8 36.78 -6.74 -9.18
N HIS A 9 35.82 -7.31 -9.92
CA HIS A 9 35.61 -8.77 -10.01
C HIS A 9 35.89 -9.33 -11.42
N ASN A 10 36.52 -8.54 -12.28
CA ASN A 10 36.76 -8.89 -13.69
C ASN A 10 35.47 -9.31 -14.42
N LEU A 11 34.34 -8.72 -14.03
CA LEU A 11 33.04 -8.99 -14.63
C LEU A 11 32.88 -8.09 -15.86
N THR A 12 32.63 -8.71 -17.02
CA THR A 12 32.27 -7.98 -18.24
C THR A 12 30.76 -7.99 -18.40
N VAL A 13 30.18 -6.84 -18.73
CA VAL A 13 28.77 -6.76 -19.11
C VAL A 13 28.60 -7.53 -20.41
N ASP A 14 27.92 -8.66 -20.36
CA ASP A 14 27.61 -9.44 -21.54
C ASP A 14 26.48 -8.74 -22.32
N THR A 15 26.87 -8.02 -23.37
CA THR A 15 25.95 -7.29 -24.24
C THR A 15 25.15 -8.21 -25.17
N SER A 16 25.47 -9.51 -25.24
CA SER A 16 24.71 -10.49 -26.02
C SER A 16 23.42 -10.93 -25.34
N ILE A 17 23.33 -10.77 -24.01
CA ILE A 17 22.15 -11.09 -23.20
C ILE A 17 21.05 -10.02 -23.40
N CYS A 18 21.40 -8.83 -23.90
CA CYS A 18 20.48 -7.70 -23.98
C CYS A 18 20.91 -6.67 -25.04
N PRO A 19 20.40 -6.77 -26.29
CA PRO A 19 20.76 -5.87 -27.38
C PRO A 19 20.32 -4.41 -27.15
N THR A 20 19.28 -4.20 -26.34
CA THR A 20 18.69 -2.90 -26.00
C THR A 20 18.52 -2.80 -24.48
N CYS A 21 19.60 -3.00 -23.74
CA CYS A 21 19.53 -2.77 -22.31
C CYS A 21 19.34 -1.30 -22.00
N ASP A 22 18.35 -1.02 -21.17
CA ASP A 22 18.20 0.30 -20.56
C ASP A 22 19.52 0.68 -19.91
N GLN A 23 19.94 1.93 -20.13
CA GLN A 23 21.13 2.45 -19.48
C GLN A 23 20.98 2.28 -17.96
N PRO A 24 22.03 1.88 -17.23
CA PRO A 24 21.97 1.74 -15.79
C PRO A 24 21.41 3.02 -15.17
N LYS A 25 20.28 2.90 -14.45
CA LYS A 25 19.69 4.06 -13.77
C LYS A 25 20.74 4.62 -12.81
N PRO A 26 21.04 5.92 -12.87
CA PRO A 26 22.00 6.53 -11.95
C PRO A 26 21.60 6.23 -10.50
N GLY A 27 22.55 5.75 -9.71
CA GLY A 27 22.35 5.45 -8.29
C GLY A 27 23.39 6.15 -7.42
N VAL A 28 23.25 5.98 -6.11
CA VAL A 28 24.22 6.47 -5.11
C VAL A 28 24.79 5.29 -4.35
N PHE A 29 26.12 5.20 -4.34
CA PHE A 29 26.84 4.26 -3.48
C PHE A 29 27.08 4.92 -2.11
N HIS A 30 26.77 4.20 -1.03
CA HIS A 30 27.01 4.66 0.33
C HIS A 30 27.76 3.58 1.11
N LYS A 31 29.04 3.83 1.44
CA LYS A 31 29.85 2.91 2.24
C LYS A 31 29.50 3.07 3.72
N VAL A 32 29.03 2.01 4.35
CA VAL A 32 28.82 1.98 5.81
C VAL A 32 30.08 1.41 6.47
N ILE A 33 30.79 2.26 7.21
CA ILE A 33 32.01 1.86 7.94
C ILE A 33 31.67 1.48 9.39
N GLU A 34 30.74 2.19 10.01
CA GLU A 34 30.34 1.97 11.40
C GLU A 34 28.92 1.41 11.49
N THR A 35 28.77 0.24 12.13
CA THR A 35 27.49 -0.47 12.24
C THR A 35 26.57 0.10 13.31
N LYS A 36 27.10 0.91 14.24
CA LYS A 36 26.30 1.53 15.32
C LYS A 36 25.14 2.39 14.78
N ASN A 37 25.36 3.03 13.63
CA ASN A 37 24.38 3.90 12.99
C ASN A 37 23.82 3.30 11.68
N LEU A 38 23.85 1.97 11.55
CA LEU A 38 23.47 1.28 10.31
C LEU A 38 22.08 1.68 9.82
N ARG A 39 21.08 1.72 10.72
CA ARG A 39 19.70 2.12 10.37
C ARG A 39 19.66 3.49 9.70
N SER A 40 20.30 4.50 10.31
CA SER A 40 20.34 5.86 9.78
C SER A 40 21.13 5.94 8.47
N ALA A 41 22.25 5.22 8.39
CA ALA A 41 23.08 5.15 7.18
C ALA A 41 22.40 4.44 6.01
N MET A 42 21.47 3.52 6.28
CA MET A 42 20.63 2.89 5.24
C MET A 42 19.41 3.76 4.90
N GLY A 43 18.82 4.44 5.89
CA GLY A 43 17.69 5.34 5.68
C GLY A 43 17.99 6.54 4.77
N SER A 44 19.26 6.95 4.64
CA SER A 44 19.65 8.01 3.69
C SER A 44 19.31 7.68 2.23
N TYR A 45 19.07 6.41 1.90
CA TYR A 45 18.55 5.97 0.60
C TYR A 45 17.29 6.74 0.17
N TYR A 46 16.35 7.00 1.07
CA TYR A 46 15.12 7.73 0.75
C TYR A 46 15.37 9.19 0.31
N SER A 47 16.48 9.79 0.74
CA SER A 47 16.87 11.15 0.32
C SER A 47 17.18 11.23 -1.18
N PHE A 48 17.64 10.13 -1.78
CA PHE A 48 17.88 10.07 -3.21
C PHE A 48 16.56 10.12 -4.00
N PHE A 49 15.59 9.28 -3.64
CA PHE A 49 14.29 9.25 -4.32
C PHE A 49 13.47 10.51 -4.12
N ALA A 50 13.56 11.12 -2.94
CA ALA A 50 12.90 12.40 -2.67
C ALA A 50 13.35 13.53 -3.61
N LYS A 51 14.62 13.51 -4.08
CA LYS A 51 15.17 14.52 -5.01
C LYS A 51 14.92 14.20 -6.48
N HIS A 52 14.62 12.94 -6.79
CA HIS A 52 14.49 12.44 -8.16
C HIS A 52 13.06 12.00 -8.51
N LYS A 53 12.06 12.29 -7.65
CA LYS A 53 10.66 12.26 -8.05
C LYS A 53 10.50 13.33 -9.14
N SER A 54 10.35 12.88 -10.38
CA SER A 54 10.42 13.69 -11.58
C SER A 54 9.58 14.96 -11.47
N SER A 55 10.18 16.05 -11.89
CA SER A 55 9.64 17.38 -12.13
C SER A 55 8.54 17.43 -13.20
N SER A 56 7.68 16.41 -13.30
CA SER A 56 6.49 16.43 -14.17
C SER A 56 5.21 16.81 -13.41
N GLU A 57 5.22 16.86 -12.08
CA GLU A 57 4.06 17.29 -11.27
C GLU A 57 4.41 18.16 -10.05
N ALA A 58 5.68 18.52 -9.87
CA ALA A 58 6.15 19.33 -8.74
C ALA A 58 5.92 20.85 -8.91
N SER A 59 4.90 21.26 -9.66
CA SER A 59 4.44 22.64 -9.69
C SER A 59 3.13 22.75 -8.91
N HIS A 60 3.22 23.09 -7.63
CA HIS A 60 2.09 23.56 -6.80
C HIS A 60 0.93 22.57 -6.59
N ALA A 61 1.02 21.32 -7.06
CA ALA A 61 0.09 20.27 -6.68
C ALA A 61 0.30 19.95 -5.20
N ALA A 62 -0.77 20.08 -4.42
CA ALA A 62 -0.79 19.69 -3.01
C ALA A 62 -0.10 18.33 -2.85
N ALA A 63 0.77 18.20 -1.85
CA ALA A 63 1.40 16.94 -1.51
C ALA A 63 0.33 15.85 -1.43
N GLU A 64 0.31 14.95 -2.41
CA GLU A 64 -0.69 13.89 -2.50
C GLU A 64 -0.66 13.05 -1.23
N VAL A 65 -1.82 12.93 -0.57
CA VAL A 65 -1.97 12.11 0.63
C VAL A 65 -1.92 10.65 0.20
N VAL A 66 -1.04 9.88 0.82
CA VAL A 66 -0.94 8.44 0.62
C VAL A 66 -1.39 7.73 1.88
N TRP A 67 -2.23 6.71 1.71
CA TRP A 67 -2.69 5.86 2.80
C TRP A 67 -1.77 4.66 2.99
N SER A 68 -1.47 4.33 4.25
CA SER A 68 -0.77 3.08 4.57
C SER A 68 -1.72 1.88 4.48
N VAL A 69 -1.14 0.69 4.32
CA VAL A 69 -1.84 -0.54 4.70
C VAL A 69 -2.09 -0.56 6.22
N PRO A 70 -3.04 -1.35 6.74
CA PRO A 70 -3.30 -1.41 8.17
C PRO A 70 -2.10 -2.01 8.89
N TYR A 71 -1.72 -1.42 10.02
CA TYR A 71 -0.64 -1.91 10.88
C TYR A 71 -1.01 -1.71 12.35
N TYR A 72 -0.35 -2.44 13.23
CA TYR A 72 -0.58 -2.32 14.66
C TYR A 72 0.21 -1.14 15.23
N ASP A 73 -0.49 -0.15 15.78
CA ASP A 73 0.12 1.04 16.35
C ASP A 73 0.86 0.71 17.66
N VAL A 74 2.14 1.07 17.70
CA VAL A 74 3.00 0.95 18.87
C VAL A 74 2.58 1.94 19.98
N GLY A 75 1.89 3.03 19.63
CA GLY A 75 1.33 4.02 20.56
C GLY A 75 0.12 3.53 21.36
N GLY A 76 -0.43 2.36 21.01
CA GLY A 76 -1.53 1.73 21.75
C GLY A 76 -2.93 2.06 21.22
N LEU A 77 -3.05 2.68 20.03
CA LEU A 77 -4.34 2.87 19.36
C LEU A 77 -4.92 1.57 18.77
N GLY A 78 -4.12 0.50 18.72
CA GLY A 78 -4.51 -0.77 18.11
C GLY A 78 -4.25 -0.77 16.61
N LEU A 79 -5.12 -1.42 15.82
CA LEU A 79 -4.96 -1.47 14.37
C LEU A 79 -5.35 -0.12 13.72
N VAL A 80 -4.43 0.50 12.99
CA VAL A 80 -4.61 1.82 12.35
C VAL A 80 -4.23 1.81 10.87
N VAL A 81 -4.71 2.83 10.15
CA VAL A 81 -4.18 3.26 8.85
C VAL A 81 -3.74 4.72 8.94
N THR A 82 -2.65 5.08 8.29
CA THR A 82 -2.10 6.44 8.35
C THR A 82 -2.25 7.14 7.00
N ALA A 83 -2.90 8.31 7.00
CA ALA A 83 -2.78 9.26 5.91
C ALA A 83 -1.49 10.04 6.07
N ALA A 84 -0.60 9.95 5.09
CA ALA A 84 0.71 10.60 5.12
C ALA A 84 0.92 11.53 3.92
N ALA A 85 1.48 12.71 4.18
CA ALA A 85 1.87 13.67 3.16
C ALA A 85 3.32 14.18 3.39
N PRO A 86 4.13 14.32 2.33
CA PRO A 86 5.47 14.89 2.46
C PRO A 86 5.42 16.39 2.74
N VAL A 87 6.29 16.86 3.63
CA VAL A 87 6.54 18.29 3.85
C VAL A 87 7.79 18.67 3.06
N VAL A 88 7.61 19.53 2.04
CA VAL A 88 8.67 19.97 1.14
C VAL A 88 8.87 21.48 1.30
N VAL A 89 10.10 21.90 1.58
CA VAL A 89 10.49 23.32 1.69
C VAL A 89 11.68 23.56 0.77
N ASN A 90 11.56 24.52 -0.15
CA ASN A 90 12.60 24.84 -1.15
C ASN A 90 13.08 23.58 -1.90
N ASP A 91 12.14 22.82 -2.47
CA ASP A 91 12.39 21.56 -3.21
C ASP A 91 13.15 20.47 -2.43
N LYS A 92 13.12 20.56 -1.10
CA LYS A 92 13.74 19.58 -0.21
C LYS A 92 12.69 18.99 0.74
N LEU A 93 12.60 17.66 0.75
CA LEU A 93 11.85 16.92 1.77
C LEU A 93 12.45 17.22 3.15
N VAL A 94 11.68 17.87 4.01
CA VAL A 94 12.07 18.15 5.41
C VAL A 94 11.48 17.14 6.38
N GLY A 95 10.39 16.47 6.01
CA GLY A 95 9.74 15.46 6.82
C GLY A 95 8.46 14.92 6.18
N VAL A 96 7.70 14.14 6.94
CA VAL A 96 6.39 13.61 6.57
C VAL A 96 5.44 13.92 7.72
N VAL A 97 4.26 14.45 7.40
CA VAL A 97 3.16 14.55 8.36
C VAL A 97 2.25 13.34 8.17
N GLY A 98 1.83 12.74 9.27
CA GLY A 98 0.93 11.58 9.29
C GLY A 98 -0.20 11.80 10.27
N VAL A 99 -1.40 11.34 9.91
CA VAL A 99 -2.56 11.27 10.80
C VAL A 99 -3.07 9.83 10.80
N ASP A 100 -3.19 9.25 11.99
CA ASP A 100 -3.67 7.89 12.17
C ASP A 100 -5.19 7.87 12.30
N LEU A 101 -5.82 6.94 11.57
CA LEU A 101 -7.22 6.58 11.73
C LEU A 101 -7.31 5.17 12.28
N THR A 102 -8.14 4.97 13.30
CA THR A 102 -8.32 3.64 13.85
C THR A 102 -9.20 2.80 12.91
N MET A 103 -8.82 1.54 12.71
CA MET A 103 -9.63 0.62 11.90
C MET A 103 -10.99 0.35 12.54
N HIS A 104 -11.12 0.51 13.87
CA HIS A 104 -12.41 0.38 14.53
C HIS A 104 -13.40 1.46 14.07
N GLU A 105 -12.97 2.72 14.02
CA GLU A 105 -13.80 3.83 13.55
C GLU A 105 -14.14 3.67 12.07
N LEU A 106 -13.15 3.34 11.23
CA LEU A 106 -13.37 3.15 9.79
C LEU A 106 -14.37 2.02 9.49
N ILE A 107 -14.29 0.91 10.24
CA ILE A 107 -15.17 -0.24 10.04
C ILE A 107 -16.58 0.00 10.58
N ALA A 108 -16.74 0.78 11.66
CA ALA A 108 -18.07 1.05 12.21
C ALA A 108 -19.00 1.68 11.16
N ASP A 109 -18.47 2.60 10.35
CA ASP A 109 -19.21 3.26 9.27
C ASP A 109 -19.53 2.29 8.11
N VAL A 110 -18.56 1.46 7.72
CA VAL A 110 -18.72 0.48 6.61
C VAL A 110 -19.66 -0.67 6.99
N THR A 111 -19.59 -1.15 8.23
CA THR A 111 -20.46 -2.25 8.71
C THR A 111 -21.90 -1.81 8.92
N TYR A 112 -22.13 -0.54 9.28
CA TYR A 112 -23.48 0.01 9.36
C TYR A 112 -24.17 0.05 7.98
N PHE A 113 -23.41 0.14 6.89
CA PHE A 113 -23.94 0.06 5.53
C PHE A 113 -24.34 -1.37 5.09
N SER A 114 -24.11 -2.40 5.91
CA SER A 114 -24.48 -3.78 5.56
C SER A 114 -25.99 -3.89 5.29
N VAL A 115 -26.31 -4.13 4.01
CA VAL A 115 -27.66 -4.22 3.48
C VAL A 115 -28.46 -5.25 4.26
N ALA A 116 -29.43 -4.76 5.04
CA ALA A 116 -30.49 -5.53 5.68
C ALA A 116 -30.03 -6.86 6.33
N ALA A 117 -29.06 -6.79 7.25
CA ALA A 117 -28.68 -7.78 8.27
C ALA A 117 -28.43 -9.26 7.88
N ASN A 118 -28.74 -9.72 6.66
CA ASN A 118 -28.65 -11.13 6.24
C ASN A 118 -28.54 -11.32 4.70
N MET A 119 -28.48 -10.25 3.90
CA MET A 119 -28.49 -10.35 2.42
C MET A 119 -27.15 -10.04 1.75
N GLY A 120 -26.13 -9.66 2.52
CA GLY A 120 -24.81 -9.33 1.99
C GLY A 120 -23.83 -8.91 3.09
N TYR A 121 -22.60 -8.61 2.69
CA TYR A 121 -21.54 -8.12 3.56
C TYR A 121 -20.76 -7.02 2.83
N ALA A 122 -20.06 -6.21 3.61
CA ALA A 122 -19.15 -5.19 3.10
C ALA A 122 -17.71 -5.60 3.42
N PHE A 123 -16.79 -5.20 2.55
CA PHE A 123 -15.36 -5.35 2.72
C PHE A 123 -14.67 -4.14 2.09
N LEU A 124 -13.45 -3.84 2.54
CA LEU A 124 -12.69 -2.67 2.10
C LEU A 124 -11.44 -3.12 1.36
N LEU A 125 -11.23 -2.54 0.17
CA LEU A 125 -10.05 -2.75 -0.65
C LEU A 125 -9.28 -1.44 -0.81
N ASP A 126 -7.96 -1.57 -0.91
CA ASP A 126 -7.08 -0.53 -1.45
C ASP A 126 -7.19 -0.49 -2.99
N ILE A 127 -6.76 0.61 -3.62
CA ILE A 127 -6.73 0.82 -5.07
C ILE A 127 -5.91 -0.24 -5.82
N PHE A 128 -5.04 -0.96 -5.11
CA PHE A 128 -4.26 -2.08 -5.66
C PHE A 128 -4.93 -3.45 -5.45
N GLY A 129 -6.19 -3.50 -4.99
CA GLY A 129 -6.95 -4.73 -4.76
C GLY A 129 -6.55 -5.49 -3.48
N LYS A 130 -5.79 -4.86 -2.59
CA LYS A 130 -5.40 -5.44 -1.29
C LYS A 130 -6.53 -5.32 -0.30
N VAL A 131 -6.75 -6.36 0.47
CA VAL A 131 -7.81 -6.39 1.49
C VAL A 131 -7.39 -5.63 2.72
N MET A 132 -8.13 -4.57 3.03
CA MET A 132 -7.98 -3.76 4.24
C MET A 132 -8.91 -4.26 5.35
N MET A 133 -10.11 -4.73 4.96
CA MET A 133 -11.11 -5.33 5.84
C MET A 133 -11.85 -6.42 5.05
N HIS A 134 -12.14 -7.55 5.69
CA HIS A 134 -13.05 -8.56 5.17
C HIS A 134 -13.74 -9.31 6.32
N PRO A 135 -14.98 -9.82 6.19
CA PRO A 135 -15.63 -10.58 7.26
C PRO A 135 -14.88 -11.85 7.72
N LEU A 136 -14.04 -12.41 6.86
CA LEU A 136 -13.17 -13.56 7.18
C LEU A 136 -11.87 -13.16 7.89
N LEU A 137 -11.55 -11.86 7.96
CA LEU A 137 -10.44 -11.37 8.77
C LEU A 137 -10.89 -11.19 10.23
N PRO A 138 -9.96 -11.33 11.20
CA PRO A 138 -10.26 -11.00 12.59
C PRO A 138 -10.77 -9.56 12.72
N SER A 139 -11.70 -9.34 13.64
CA SER A 139 -12.12 -7.98 14.01
C SER A 139 -10.90 -7.16 14.45
N PRO A 140 -10.78 -5.87 14.06
CA PRO A 140 -9.62 -5.06 14.43
C PRO A 140 -9.35 -5.00 15.94
N ALA A 141 -10.40 -5.06 16.75
CA ALA A 141 -10.28 -5.06 18.20
C ALA A 141 -9.63 -6.33 18.78
N ALA A 142 -9.55 -7.40 17.99
CA ALA A 142 -8.95 -8.68 18.38
C ALA A 142 -7.55 -8.89 17.78
N VAL A 143 -7.04 -7.94 16.99
CA VAL A 143 -5.71 -8.01 16.37
C VAL A 143 -4.69 -7.39 17.33
N SER A 144 -3.61 -8.13 17.62
CA SER A 144 -2.52 -7.70 18.51
C SER A 144 -1.17 -7.52 17.82
N ASP A 145 -1.10 -7.83 16.52
CA ASP A 145 0.12 -7.83 15.71
C ASP A 145 -0.19 -7.31 14.30
N ASP A 146 0.85 -7.00 13.52
CA ASP A 146 0.69 -6.52 12.15
C ASP A 146 -0.06 -7.55 11.27
N PRO A 147 -1.09 -7.12 10.52
CA PRO A 147 -1.86 -8.02 9.68
C PRO A 147 -1.08 -8.46 8.43
N VAL A 148 -1.35 -9.68 7.98
CA VAL A 148 -0.85 -10.16 6.69
C VAL A 148 -1.69 -9.56 5.57
N ILE A 149 -1.09 -8.69 4.77
CA ILE A 149 -1.76 -8.07 3.63
C ILE A 149 -1.79 -9.04 2.45
N THR A 150 -2.99 -9.31 1.94
CA THR A 150 -3.21 -10.19 0.79
C THR A 150 -4.29 -9.62 -0.12
N GLY A 151 -4.35 -10.10 -1.36
CA GLY A 151 -5.38 -9.68 -2.30
C GLY A 151 -6.71 -10.36 -2.03
N VAL A 152 -7.76 -9.83 -2.64
CA VAL A 152 -9.14 -10.30 -2.45
C VAL A 152 -9.36 -11.75 -2.89
N GLU A 153 -8.54 -12.24 -3.81
CA GLU A 153 -8.54 -13.62 -4.30
C GLU A 153 -8.30 -14.67 -3.21
N ALA A 154 -7.73 -14.27 -2.07
CA ALA A 154 -7.57 -15.14 -0.91
C ALA A 154 -8.89 -15.43 -0.19
N PHE A 155 -9.87 -14.53 -0.31
CA PHE A 155 -11.15 -14.58 0.42
C PHE A 155 -12.34 -14.85 -0.49
N GLU A 156 -12.25 -14.44 -1.75
CA GLU A 156 -13.29 -14.57 -2.76
C GLU A 156 -12.93 -15.57 -3.85
N ARG A 157 -13.83 -16.50 -4.14
CA ARG A 157 -13.61 -17.55 -5.17
C ARG A 157 -14.58 -17.50 -6.34
N SER A 158 -15.64 -16.69 -6.28
CA SER A 158 -16.58 -16.58 -7.39
C SER A 158 -15.92 -15.87 -8.57
N PRO A 159 -15.92 -16.47 -9.77
CA PRO A 159 -15.47 -15.78 -10.98
C PRO A 159 -16.23 -14.47 -11.22
N ASP A 160 -17.53 -14.42 -10.92
CA ASP A 160 -18.36 -13.24 -11.11
C ASP A 160 -17.93 -12.09 -10.17
N VAL A 161 -17.63 -12.42 -8.91
CA VAL A 161 -17.15 -11.46 -7.91
C VAL A 161 -15.75 -10.96 -8.27
N LEU A 162 -14.84 -11.85 -8.65
CA LEU A 162 -13.49 -11.47 -9.05
C LEU A 162 -13.47 -10.61 -10.31
N ASN A 163 -14.33 -10.91 -11.29
CA ASN A 163 -14.48 -10.09 -12.48
C ASN A 163 -15.03 -8.70 -12.13
N PHE A 164 -16.03 -8.62 -11.25
CA PHE A 164 -16.55 -7.35 -10.74
C PHE A 164 -15.48 -6.54 -10.02
N ILE A 165 -14.68 -7.16 -9.14
CA ILE A 165 -13.63 -6.43 -8.42
C ILE A 165 -12.52 -5.94 -9.37
N ASN A 166 -12.13 -6.76 -10.36
CA ASN A 166 -11.17 -6.34 -11.38
C ASN A 166 -11.69 -5.15 -12.19
N ASP A 167 -12.98 -5.15 -12.53
CA ASP A 167 -13.65 -4.04 -13.19
C ASP A 167 -13.59 -2.78 -12.30
N VAL A 168 -13.94 -2.91 -11.02
CA VAL A 168 -13.88 -1.83 -10.03
C VAL A 168 -12.47 -1.24 -9.87
N ILE A 169 -11.44 -2.09 -9.76
CA ILE A 169 -10.04 -1.64 -9.60
C ILE A 169 -9.54 -0.91 -10.87
N GLN A 170 -10.03 -1.28 -12.05
CA GLN A 170 -9.63 -0.66 -13.30
C GLN A 170 -10.40 0.64 -13.61
N HIS A 171 -11.57 0.84 -13.01
CA HIS A 171 -12.35 2.05 -13.20
C HIS A 171 -11.92 3.13 -12.20
N GLU A 172 -11.52 4.29 -12.72
CA GLU A 172 -11.33 5.47 -11.88
C GLU A 172 -12.66 5.87 -11.23
N CYS A 173 -12.57 6.25 -9.96
CA CYS A 173 -13.64 6.87 -9.20
C CYS A 173 -14.21 8.10 -9.93
N ILE A 174 -15.37 7.97 -10.56
CA ILE A 174 -16.03 9.10 -11.23
C ILE A 174 -16.82 9.90 -10.19
N GLY A 175 -16.16 10.88 -9.56
CA GLY A 175 -16.77 11.77 -8.59
C GLY A 175 -15.74 12.61 -7.83
N SER A 176 -16.18 13.71 -7.22
CA SER A 176 -15.34 14.54 -6.34
C SER A 176 -15.20 13.98 -4.91
N GLU A 177 -15.48 12.69 -4.72
CA GLU A 177 -15.50 12.05 -3.40
C GLU A 177 -14.21 11.23 -3.17
N GLU A 178 -13.72 11.27 -1.93
CA GLU A 178 -12.41 10.77 -1.50
C GLU A 178 -12.36 9.23 -1.38
N TYR A 179 -13.50 8.55 -1.55
CA TYR A 179 -13.63 7.09 -1.56
C TYR A 179 -14.78 6.66 -2.48
N CYS A 180 -14.68 5.47 -3.07
CA CYS A 180 -15.74 4.91 -3.92
C CYS A 180 -16.44 3.74 -3.26
N VAL A 181 -17.78 3.78 -3.33
CA VAL A 181 -18.63 2.69 -2.88
C VAL A 181 -19.21 1.99 -4.10
N TYR A 182 -18.86 0.71 -4.26
CA TYR A 182 -19.40 -0.14 -5.31
C TYR A 182 -20.30 -1.21 -4.69
N THR A 183 -21.44 -1.46 -5.32
CA THR A 183 -22.40 -2.48 -4.88
C THR A 183 -22.66 -3.47 -5.99
N GLY A 184 -22.54 -4.76 -5.72
CA GLY A 184 -22.90 -5.83 -6.64
C GLY A 184 -23.80 -6.86 -5.95
N ILE A 185 -24.68 -7.49 -6.71
CA ILE A 185 -25.57 -8.55 -6.23
C ILE A 185 -25.07 -9.87 -6.79
N PHE A 186 -24.62 -10.76 -5.91
CA PHE A 186 -24.07 -12.07 -6.26
C PHE A 186 -24.69 -13.15 -5.38
N ASN A 187 -24.72 -14.39 -5.84
CA ASN A 187 -25.14 -15.52 -5.02
C ASN A 187 -24.09 -15.82 -3.94
N MET A 188 -24.43 -15.76 -2.64
CA MET A 188 -23.52 -15.84 -1.48
C MET A 188 -22.77 -17.18 -1.29
N ASP A 189 -23.01 -18.20 -2.11
CA ASP A 189 -22.34 -19.51 -2.05
C ASP A 189 -20.79 -19.46 -2.27
N HIS A 190 -20.22 -18.26 -2.45
CA HIS A 190 -18.82 -18.01 -2.78
C HIS A 190 -17.90 -17.68 -1.59
N ILE A 191 -18.47 -17.24 -0.46
CA ILE A 191 -17.68 -16.95 0.74
C ILE A 191 -17.22 -18.30 1.30
N LEU A 192 -15.92 -18.46 1.53
CA LEU A 192 -15.42 -19.64 2.22
C LEU A 192 -16.15 -19.77 3.56
N PRO A 193 -16.74 -20.94 3.88
CA PRO A 193 -17.44 -21.10 5.14
C PRO A 193 -16.48 -20.73 6.26
N SER A 194 -16.85 -19.75 7.09
CA SER A 194 -16.14 -19.46 8.31
C SER A 194 -15.99 -20.78 9.04
N ALA A 195 -14.74 -21.22 9.27
CA ALA A 195 -14.49 -22.42 10.04
C ALA A 195 -15.31 -22.32 11.31
N THR A 196 -16.32 -23.18 11.42
CA THR A 196 -17.23 -23.22 12.55
C THR A 196 -16.35 -23.56 13.74
N ARG A 197 -16.04 -22.58 14.59
CA ARG A 197 -15.30 -22.78 15.83
C ARG A 197 -16.14 -23.75 16.67
N ARG A 198 -15.72 -25.02 16.73
CA ARG A 198 -16.12 -25.95 17.80
C ARG A 198 -15.37 -25.59 19.07
#